data_AF-A0A7K4KZQ2-F1
#
_entry.id   AF-A0A7K4KZQ2-F1
#
_cell.length_a   1.000
_cell.length_b   1.000
_cell.length_c   1.000
_cell.angle_alpha   90.00
_cell.angle_beta   90.00
_cell.angle_gamma   90.00
#
_symmetry.space_group_name_H-M   'P 1'
#
loop_
_entity.id
_entity.type
_entity.pdbx_description
1 polymer ?
#
loop_
_entity_poly.entity_id
_entity_poly.type
_entity_poly.pdbx_seq_one_letter_code
_entity_poly.pdbx_strand_id
1 'polypeptide(L)' 'GVSVWWPGAAVAVDSGLGVRVKVDGGSVAVTVGTELRGSTRGLCGPYNDDPTDDLQQPDGTVAVLAAAFGNSWKRP' A
#
# COMPACT_ATOMS: atom_id res chain seq x y z
N GLY A 1 9.90 16.92 1.29
CA GLY A 1 11.06 16.44 2.06
C GLY A 1 10.80 15.03 2.55
N VAL A 2 11.80 14.37 3.13
CA VAL A 2 11.65 13.06 3.81
C VAL A 2 12.11 13.24 5.25
N SER A 3 11.35 12.70 6.20
CA SER A 3 11.72 12.68 7.63
C SER A 3 11.58 11.29 8.20
N VAL A 4 12.54 10.91 9.06
CA VAL A 4 12.56 9.61 9.75
C VAL A 4 12.48 9.87 11.24
N TRP A 5 11.65 9.10 11.95
CA TRP A 5 11.49 9.22 13.40
C TRP A 5 11.09 7.89 14.05
N TRP A 6 11.19 7.81 15.38
CA TRP A 6 11.03 6.57 16.15
C TRP A 6 9.88 6.68 17.18
N PRO A 7 8.62 6.43 16.77
CA PRO A 7 7.49 6.35 17.70
C PRO A 7 7.57 5.08 18.56
N GLY A 8 8.17 5.19 19.75
CA GLY A 8 8.34 4.06 20.65
C GLY A 8 9.31 3.02 20.07
N ALA A 9 8.85 1.77 19.93
CA ALA A 9 9.64 0.69 19.33
C ALA A 9 9.59 0.66 17.78
N ALA A 10 8.74 1.49 17.18
CA ALA A 10 8.55 1.53 15.73
C ALA A 10 9.50 2.52 15.05
N VAL A 11 9.71 2.34 13.75
CA VAL A 11 10.35 3.31 12.85
C VAL A 11 9.30 3.84 11.89
N ALA A 12 9.23 5.15 11.73
CA ALA A 12 8.34 5.81 10.79
C ALA A 12 9.12 6.70 9.82
N VAL A 13 8.74 6.64 8.54
CA VAL A 13 9.25 7.48 7.47
C VAL A 13 8.08 8.26 6.89
N ASP A 14 8.15 9.58 6.95
CA ASP A 14 7.19 10.50 6.35
C ASP A 14 7.78 11.13 5.08
N SER A 15 6.99 11.15 4.02
CA SER A 15 7.31 11.81 2.76
C SER A 15 6.41 13.03 2.55
N GLY A 16 6.97 14.09 1.99
CA GLY A 16 6.21 15.25 1.51
C GLY A 16 5.28 14.95 0.34
N LEU A 17 5.26 13.71 -0.16
CA LEU A 17 4.30 13.20 -1.14
C LEU A 17 3.01 12.65 -0.49
N GLY A 18 2.84 12.82 0.83
CA GLY A 18 1.66 12.34 1.55
C GLY A 18 1.65 10.83 1.82
N VAL A 19 2.83 10.21 1.82
CA VAL A 19 3.01 8.80 2.16
C VAL A 19 3.78 8.68 3.46
N ARG A 20 3.27 7.87 4.39
CA ARG A 20 3.97 7.44 5.60
C ARG A 20 4.12 5.94 5.60
N VAL A 21 5.32 5.45 5.91
CA VAL A 21 5.58 4.04 6.17
C VAL A 21 5.97 3.87 7.63
N LYS A 22 5.27 2.99 8.36
CA LYS A 22 5.59 2.62 9.74
C LYS A 22 5.94 1.14 9.81
N VAL A 23 7.02 0.82 10.50
CA VAL A 23 7.46 -0.56 10.76
C VAL A 23 7.54 -0.79 12.26
N ASP A 24 6.90 -1.85 12.75
CA ASP A 24 6.85 -2.20 14.16
C ASP A 24 6.84 -3.71 14.36
N GLY A 25 7.90 -4.27 14.94
CA GLY A 25 7.92 -5.66 15.43
C GLY A 25 7.55 -6.76 14.41
N GLY A 26 7.69 -6.50 13.10
CA GLY A 26 7.33 -7.42 12.02
C GLY A 26 6.11 -7.01 11.20
N SER A 27 5.40 -5.95 11.59
CA SER A 27 4.32 -5.35 10.79
C SER A 27 4.81 -4.14 10.01
N VAL A 28 4.31 -3.98 8.79
CA VAL A 28 4.50 -2.77 7.97
C VAL A 28 3.12 -2.17 7.68
N ALA A 29 2.96 -0.88 7.97
CA ALA A 29 1.76 -0.13 7.65
C ALA A 29 2.13 1.05 6.74
N VAL A 30 1.35 1.24 5.67
CA VAL A 30 1.48 2.39 4.77
C VAL A 30 0.23 3.24 4.95
N THR A 31 0.41 4.52 5.27
CA THR A 31 -0.66 5.51 5.30
C THR A 31 -0.48 6.45 4.11
N VAL A 32 -1.55 6.67 3.38
CA VAL A 32 -1.56 7.43 2.12
C VAL A 32 -2.58 8.56 2.28
N GLY A 33 -2.18 9.78 1.91
CA GLY A 33 -3.07 10.94 1.95
C GLY A 33 -4.14 10.92 0.86
N THR A 34 -5.21 11.68 1.08
CA THR A 34 -6.38 11.72 0.20
C THR A 34 -6.09 12.20 -1.22
N GLU A 35 -5.02 12.96 -1.41
CA GLU A 35 -4.53 13.42 -2.71
C GLU A 35 -4.08 12.27 -3.64
N LEU A 36 -3.86 11.07 -3.08
CA LEU A 36 -3.51 9.86 -3.83
C LEU A 36 -4.69 8.89 -4.00
N ARG A 37 -5.92 9.28 -3.62
CA ARG A 37 -7.14 8.45 -3.84
C ARG A 37 -7.28 8.05 -5.31
N GLY A 38 -7.51 6.76 -5.55
CA GLY A 38 -7.65 6.16 -6.89
C GLY A 38 -6.35 5.96 -7.66
N SER A 39 -5.21 6.44 -7.13
CA SER A 39 -3.91 6.43 -7.83
C SER A 39 -2.96 5.33 -7.39
N THR A 40 -3.24 4.65 -6.28
CA THR A 40 -2.39 3.56 -5.78
C THR A 40 -2.55 2.31 -6.65
N ARG A 41 -1.53 1.47 -6.72
CA ARG A 41 -1.60 0.14 -7.34
C ARG A 41 -0.72 -0.81 -6.55
N GLY A 42 -1.05 -2.09 -6.55
CA GLY A 42 -0.31 -3.12 -5.82
C GLY A 42 -1.17 -3.90 -4.85
N LEU A 43 -0.51 -4.58 -3.91
CA LEU A 43 -1.16 -5.47 -2.95
C LEU A 43 -2.13 -4.76 -1.98
N CYS A 44 -2.08 -3.43 -1.88
CA CYS A 44 -2.99 -2.61 -1.06
C CYS A 44 -4.17 -2.02 -1.86
N GLY A 45 -4.38 -2.47 -3.11
CA GLY A 45 -5.51 -2.05 -3.94
C GLY A 45 -5.39 -0.62 -4.51
N PRO A 46 -6.44 -0.14 -5.20
CA PRO A 46 -6.46 1.14 -5.89
C PRO A 46 -6.83 2.36 -5.03
N TYR A 47 -7.19 2.16 -3.75
CA TYR A 47 -7.59 3.23 -2.81
C TYR A 47 -8.72 4.11 -3.37
N ASN A 48 -9.81 3.51 -3.82
CA ASN A 48 -10.97 4.18 -4.45
C ASN A 48 -12.29 3.98 -3.68
N ASP A 49 -12.24 3.38 -2.48
CA ASP A 49 -13.38 3.01 -1.64
C ASP A 49 -14.34 1.97 -2.26
N ASP A 50 -13.85 1.20 -3.25
CA ASP A 50 -14.56 0.06 -3.81
C ASP A 50 -13.85 -1.26 -3.44
N PRO A 51 -14.31 -1.99 -2.43
CA PRO A 51 -13.67 -3.26 -2.05
C PRO A 51 -13.81 -4.35 -3.11
N THR A 52 -14.65 -4.17 -4.14
CA THR A 52 -14.87 -5.17 -5.19
C THR A 52 -13.74 -5.23 -6.21
N ASP A 53 -12.88 -4.21 -6.29
CA ASP A 53 -11.74 -4.14 -7.20
C ASP A 53 -10.36 -4.13 -6.51
N ASP A 54 -10.30 -4.30 -5.18
CA ASP A 54 -9.06 -4.31 -4.41
C ASP A 54 -8.09 -5.42 -4.85
N LEU A 55 -8.61 -6.52 -5.43
CA LEU A 55 -7.82 -7.60 -6.01
C LEU A 55 -7.40 -7.33 -7.48
N GLN A 56 -7.25 -6.06 -7.87
CA GLN A 56 -6.79 -5.65 -9.19
C GLN A 56 -5.33 -6.06 -9.46
N GLN A 57 -5.13 -6.85 -10.49
CA GLN A 57 -3.84 -7.32 -10.98
C GLN A 57 -3.08 -6.23 -11.75
N PRO A 58 -1.76 -6.37 -12.02
CA PRO A 58 -0.99 -5.38 -12.78
C PRO A 58 -1.52 -5.08 -14.18
N ASP A 59 -2.27 -6.01 -14.79
CA ASP A 59 -2.89 -5.85 -16.11
C ASP A 59 -4.25 -5.14 -16.06
N GLY A 60 -4.73 -4.76 -14.86
CA GLY A 60 -6.00 -4.08 -14.64
C GLY A 60 -7.21 -5.01 -14.43
N THR A 61 -7.05 -6.33 -14.57
CA THR A 61 -8.13 -7.30 -14.30
C THR A 61 -8.29 -7.57 -12.80
N VAL A 62 -9.49 -7.94 -12.34
CA VAL A 62 -9.74 -8.29 -10.93
C VAL A 62 -9.67 -9.80 -10.75
N ALA A 63 -8.80 -10.27 -9.85
CA ALA A 63 -8.67 -11.70 -9.56
C ALA A 63 -9.79 -12.19 -8.63
N VAL A 64 -10.25 -13.42 -8.85
CA VAL A 64 -11.25 -14.08 -7.98
C VAL A 64 -10.62 -14.60 -6.68
N LEU A 65 -9.35 -14.99 -6.72
CA LEU A 65 -8.64 -15.59 -5.61
C LEU A 65 -7.50 -14.69 -5.13
N ALA A 66 -7.44 -14.45 -3.82
CA ALA A 66 -6.38 -13.67 -3.19
C ALA A 66 -4.98 -14.24 -3.48
N ALA A 67 -4.83 -15.56 -3.60
CA ALA A 67 -3.55 -16.18 -3.95
C ALA A 67 -3.11 -15.84 -5.39
N ALA A 68 -4.05 -15.83 -6.35
CA ALA A 68 -3.75 -15.43 -7.72
C ALA A 68 -3.39 -13.94 -7.79
N PHE A 69 -4.14 -13.09 -7.10
CA PHE A 69 -3.83 -11.67 -6.93
C PHE A 69 -2.41 -11.46 -6.35
N GLY A 70 -2.11 -12.08 -5.21
CA GLY A 70 -0.81 -11.95 -4.56
C GLY A 70 0.36 -12.38 -5.45
N ASN A 71 0.19 -13.49 -6.18
CA ASN A 71 1.19 -14.00 -7.12
C ASN A 71 1.38 -13.08 -8.33
N SER A 72 0.33 -12.40 -8.81
CA SER A 72 0.40 -11.50 -9.97
C SER A 72 1.30 -10.28 -9.71
N TRP A 73 1.42 -9.84 -8.46
CA TRP A 73 2.25 -8.69 -8.05
C TRP A 73 3.69 -9.06 -7.70
N LYS A 74 4.09 -10.32 -7.87
CA LYS A 74 5.46 -10.77 -7.61
C LYS A 74 6.46 -10.01 -8.49
N ARG A 75 7.53 -9.51 -7.87
CA ARG A 75 8.68 -8.90 -8.58
C ARG A 75 9.82 -9.93 -8.76
N PRO A 76 10.67 -9.77 -9.78
CA PRO A 76 11.85 -10.63 -9.98
C PRO A 76 12.78 -10.68 -8.76
#